data_AF-A0A6V8P2H2-F1
#
_entry.id   AF-A0A6V8P2H2-F1
#
_cell.length_a   1.000
_cell.length_b   1.000
_cell.length_c   1.000
_cell.angle_alpha   90.00
_cell.angle_beta   90.00
_cell.angle_gamma   90.00
#
_symmetry.space_group_name_H-M   'P 1'
#
loop_
_entity.id
_entity.type
_entity.pdbx_description
1 polymer ?
#
loop_
_entity_poly.entity_id
_entity_poly.type
_entity_poly.pdbx_seq_one_letter_code
_entity_poly.pdbx_strand_id
1 'polypeptide(L)'
;PTVRPERIAETLADRIPLTNATFRLERIEELTISYFLIYFHFVALSDDRHDGMFSVLVNPLNFSTALLEYVLEDLVEKIRPAAVVEEISAAEMMKILKISHMAATGMVRDRLTDFIRSAERRLNRDVKRVYEYYETLKEEIRRRFQKKMPQGKEVSSPPESANREEMEALRTRQEAIDAERQWKVQDLIAKYALRIKIDPLCVIQIQTAVPVFFITIKRRLSSRPFTVTYNPLLKRVDALPCESCFHPSGAYTICDDKLHIVCNRCIGANSTSRKFLCPVCGANRGAKDKV
;
A
#
# COMPACT_ATOMS: atom_id res chain seq x y z
N PRO A 1 -28.78 10.32 19.36
CA PRO A 1 -27.92 11.03 20.34
C PRO A 1 -27.41 12.34 19.75
N THR A 2 -27.79 13.47 20.33
CA THR A 2 -27.26 14.78 19.96
C THR A 2 -25.78 14.82 20.32
N VAL A 3 -24.94 14.96 19.29
CA VAL A 3 -23.49 15.05 19.44
C VAL A 3 -23.18 16.38 20.13
N ARG A 4 -22.41 16.37 21.23
CA ARG A 4 -21.96 17.59 21.93
C ARG A 4 -20.55 17.96 21.43
N PRO A 5 -20.40 19.00 20.58
CA PRO A 5 -19.12 19.34 19.97
C PRO A 5 -18.02 19.65 21.00
N GLU A 6 -18.39 20.23 22.14
CA GLU A 6 -17.45 20.65 23.20
C GLU A 6 -16.72 19.45 23.80
N ARG A 7 -17.44 18.35 24.05
CA ARG A 7 -16.83 17.10 24.56
C ARG A 7 -15.89 16.43 23.56
N ILE A 8 -16.18 16.58 22.26
CA ILE A 8 -15.29 16.09 21.22
C ILE A 8 -14.02 16.94 21.16
N ALA A 9 -14.16 18.27 21.29
CA ALA A 9 -13.03 19.18 21.33
C ALA A 9 -12.05 18.88 22.47
N GLU A 10 -12.56 18.57 23.67
CA GLU A 10 -11.74 18.16 24.83
C GLU A 10 -10.88 16.92 24.55
N THR A 11 -11.38 15.98 23.74
CA THR A 11 -10.70 14.71 23.40
C THR A 11 -10.05 14.74 22.02
N LEU A 12 -9.96 15.90 21.37
CA LEU A 12 -9.49 16.01 19.99
C LEU A 12 -8.00 15.65 19.87
N ALA A 13 -7.20 15.98 20.88
CA ALA A 13 -5.77 15.68 20.90
C ALA A 13 -5.48 14.17 20.91
N ASP A 14 -6.28 13.40 21.66
CA ASP A 14 -6.15 11.94 21.72
C ASP A 14 -6.54 11.27 20.39
N ARG A 15 -7.45 11.90 19.65
CA ARG A 15 -7.95 11.40 18.36
C ARG A 15 -7.01 11.74 17.19
N ILE A 16 -6.12 12.71 17.37
CA ILE A 16 -5.21 13.21 16.34
C ILE A 16 -3.76 13.16 16.85
N PRO A 17 -3.16 11.96 16.93
CA PRO A 17 -1.82 11.82 17.46
C PRO A 17 -0.78 12.39 16.47
N LEU A 18 -0.22 13.55 16.81
CA LEU A 18 0.92 14.16 16.12
C LEU A 18 2.22 13.85 16.88
N THR A 19 3.24 13.33 16.21
CA THR A 19 4.51 12.90 16.85
C THR A 19 5.52 14.03 17.01
N ASN A 20 5.47 15.04 16.15
CA ASN A 20 6.49 16.08 16.03
C ASN A 20 5.92 17.49 15.83
N ALA A 21 4.63 17.65 16.10
CA ALA A 21 3.87 18.87 15.94
C ALA A 21 2.79 18.94 17.01
N THR A 22 2.23 20.12 17.20
CA THR A 22 1.06 20.34 18.05
C THR A 22 -0.02 21.02 17.21
N PHE A 23 -1.24 21.08 17.73
CA PHE A 23 -2.27 21.92 17.13
C PHE A 23 -2.97 22.75 18.20
N ARG A 24 -3.55 23.86 17.77
CA ARG A 24 -4.45 24.70 18.59
C ARG A 24 -5.84 24.67 17.96
N LEU A 25 -6.86 24.46 18.77
CA LEU A 25 -8.25 24.67 18.36
C LEU A 25 -8.54 26.18 18.36
N GLU A 26 -9.01 26.70 17.23
CA GLU A 26 -9.34 28.11 17.06
C GLU A 26 -10.84 28.36 17.26
N ARG A 27 -11.68 27.53 16.64
CA ARG A 27 -13.14 27.62 16.75
C ARG A 27 -13.83 26.33 16.31
N ILE A 28 -15.12 26.24 16.64
CA ILE A 28 -16.02 25.15 16.26
C ILE A 28 -17.22 25.77 15.56
N GLU A 29 -17.60 25.24 14.40
CA GLU A 29 -18.81 25.65 13.68
C GLU A 29 -19.62 24.41 13.30
N GLU A 30 -20.93 24.55 13.18
CA GLU A 30 -21.77 23.51 12.58
C GLU A 30 -22.01 23.87 11.12
N LEU A 31 -21.52 23.01 10.20
CA LEU A 31 -21.60 23.22 8.76
C LEU A 31 -22.26 22.03 8.09
N THR A 32 -23.06 22.28 7.06
CA THR A 32 -23.49 21.23 6.12
C THR A 32 -22.35 20.94 5.16
N ILE A 33 -21.89 19.69 5.11
CA ILE A 33 -20.85 19.25 4.18
C ILE A 33 -21.30 18.02 3.40
N SER A 34 -20.68 17.83 2.24
CA SER A 34 -20.85 16.64 1.39
C SER A 34 -19.78 15.61 1.70
N TYR A 35 -20.14 14.35 1.96
CA TYR A 35 -19.23 13.20 1.91
C TYR A 35 -19.44 12.41 0.62
N PHE A 36 -18.40 11.78 0.09
CA PHE A 36 -18.47 10.92 -1.09
C PHE A 36 -18.19 9.49 -0.71
N LEU A 37 -19.19 8.63 -0.84
CA LEU A 37 -19.06 7.19 -0.68
C LEU A 37 -18.86 6.56 -2.05
N ILE A 38 -17.67 6.02 -2.29
CA ILE A 38 -17.26 5.49 -3.59
C ILE A 38 -17.10 4.00 -3.46
N TYR A 39 -17.85 3.24 -4.25
CA TYR A 39 -17.73 1.79 -4.29
C TYR A 39 -16.67 1.39 -5.29
N PHE A 40 -15.84 0.43 -4.89
CA PHE A 40 -14.82 -0.15 -5.72
C PHE A 40 -15.04 -1.65 -5.82
N HIS A 41 -14.83 -2.17 -7.03
CA HIS A 41 -14.60 -3.58 -7.27
C HIS A 41 -13.10 -3.81 -7.41
N PHE A 42 -12.57 -4.83 -6.74
CA PHE A 42 -11.20 -5.25 -6.95
C PHE A 42 -11.14 -6.69 -7.45
N VAL A 43 -10.14 -6.97 -8.28
CA VAL A 43 -9.79 -8.31 -8.73
C VAL A 43 -8.29 -8.49 -8.55
N ALA A 44 -7.92 -9.51 -7.79
CA ALA A 44 -6.55 -9.94 -7.55
C ALA A 44 -6.32 -11.25 -8.31
N LEU A 45 -5.42 -11.24 -9.28
CA LEU A 45 -5.14 -12.35 -10.19
C LEU A 45 -3.71 -12.84 -10.05
N SER A 46 -3.55 -14.14 -9.83
CA SER A 46 -2.29 -14.88 -9.81
C SER A 46 -2.52 -16.27 -10.42
N ASP A 47 -2.07 -17.36 -9.78
CA ASP A 47 -2.57 -18.71 -10.07
C ASP A 47 -4.05 -18.85 -9.65
N ASP A 48 -4.41 -18.16 -8.57
CA ASP A 48 -5.78 -18.02 -8.07
C ASP A 48 -6.36 -16.64 -8.38
N ARG A 49 -7.68 -16.58 -8.49
CA ARG A 49 -8.46 -15.34 -8.59
C ARG A 49 -9.15 -15.07 -7.25
N HIS A 50 -9.03 -13.83 -6.77
CA HIS A 50 -9.80 -13.33 -5.64
C HIS A 50 -10.38 -11.96 -6.00
N ASP A 51 -11.69 -11.82 -5.93
CA ASP A 51 -12.41 -10.58 -6.18
C ASP A 51 -13.31 -10.19 -5.02
N GLY A 52 -13.75 -8.93 -5.01
CA GLY A 52 -14.60 -8.40 -3.98
C GLY A 52 -14.95 -6.93 -4.17
N MET A 53 -15.86 -6.46 -3.32
CA MET A 53 -16.28 -5.07 -3.28
C MET A 53 -16.02 -4.46 -1.91
N PHE A 54 -15.76 -3.16 -1.90
CA PHE A 54 -15.62 -2.34 -0.71
C PHE A 54 -15.97 -0.89 -1.05
N SER A 55 -16.07 -0.05 -0.03
CA SER A 55 -16.39 1.35 -0.20
C SER A 55 -15.37 2.24 0.50
N VAL A 56 -15.08 3.39 -0.10
CA VAL A 56 -14.25 4.44 0.48
C VAL A 56 -15.13 5.67 0.69
N LEU A 57 -15.28 6.06 1.94
CA LEU A 57 -15.89 7.32 2.32
C LEU A 57 -14.81 8.41 2.31
N VAL A 58 -15.06 9.49 1.57
CA VAL A 58 -14.15 10.63 1.43
C VAL A 58 -14.84 11.89 1.92
N ASN A 59 -14.14 12.64 2.76
CA ASN A 59 -14.51 14.00 3.11
C ASN A 59 -13.75 14.98 2.19
N PRO A 60 -14.41 15.71 1.28
CA PRO A 60 -13.75 16.65 0.35
C PRO A 60 -13.16 17.88 1.05
N LEU A 61 -13.62 18.23 2.26
CA LEU A 61 -13.15 19.41 3.00
C LEU A 61 -11.69 19.26 3.43
N ASN A 62 -11.31 18.07 3.88
CA ASN A 62 -9.98 17.78 4.41
C ASN A 62 -9.33 16.53 3.81
N PHE A 63 -9.97 15.87 2.85
CA PHE A 63 -9.53 14.63 2.21
C PHE A 63 -9.30 13.46 3.17
N SER A 64 -9.93 13.48 4.34
CA SER A 64 -10.06 12.28 5.18
C SER A 64 -10.73 11.16 4.39
N THR A 65 -10.25 9.95 4.60
CA THR A 65 -10.76 8.74 3.96
C THR A 65 -10.97 7.64 5.00
N ALA A 66 -11.98 6.81 4.79
CA ALA A 66 -12.27 5.68 5.65
C ALA A 66 -13.04 4.59 4.91
N LEU A 67 -12.94 3.36 5.40
CA LEU A 67 -13.81 2.26 4.99
C LEU A 67 -15.20 2.42 5.61
N LEU A 68 -16.25 2.10 4.84
CA LEU A 68 -17.64 2.06 5.30
C LEU A 68 -18.31 0.76 4.87
N GLU A 69 -17.98 -0.35 5.52
CA GLU A 69 -18.42 -1.69 5.09
C GLU A 69 -19.81 -2.11 5.62
N TYR A 70 -20.25 -1.62 6.79
CA TYR A 70 -21.38 -2.22 7.52
C TYR A 70 -22.49 -1.25 7.94
N VAL A 71 -22.42 0.02 7.55
CA VAL A 71 -23.35 1.04 8.08
C VAL A 71 -24.56 1.25 7.18
N LEU A 72 -24.66 0.56 6.04
CA LEU A 72 -25.70 0.85 5.05
C LEU A 72 -27.11 0.55 5.55
N GLU A 73 -27.36 -0.52 6.29
CA GLU A 73 -28.73 -0.84 6.74
C GLU A 73 -29.31 0.26 7.65
N ASP A 74 -28.57 0.61 8.72
CA ASP A 74 -28.91 1.70 9.64
C ASP A 74 -28.96 3.10 8.97
N LEU A 75 -28.20 3.26 7.88
CA LEU A 75 -28.07 4.52 7.17
C LEU A 75 -29.15 4.66 6.10
N VAL A 76 -29.53 3.59 5.41
CA VAL A 76 -30.57 3.58 4.37
C VAL A 76 -31.90 4.05 4.94
N GLU A 77 -32.25 3.65 6.17
CA GLU A 77 -33.47 4.14 6.84
C GLU A 77 -33.45 5.65 7.12
N LYS A 78 -32.25 6.24 7.24
CA LYS A 78 -32.04 7.67 7.58
C LYS A 78 -31.71 8.52 6.36
N ILE A 79 -31.25 7.92 5.28
CA ILE A 79 -31.00 8.61 4.01
C ILE A 79 -32.33 9.07 3.45
N ARG A 80 -32.37 10.33 3.05
CA ARG A 80 -33.44 10.91 2.26
C ARG A 80 -32.81 11.47 0.99
N PRO A 81 -33.50 11.43 -0.15
CA PRO A 81 -33.05 12.15 -1.34
C PRO A 81 -32.76 13.61 -0.97
N ALA A 82 -31.59 14.11 -1.38
CA ALA A 82 -31.24 15.50 -1.14
C ALA A 82 -32.22 16.40 -1.90
N ALA A 83 -32.79 17.40 -1.21
CA ALA A 83 -33.68 18.37 -1.84
C ALA A 83 -32.94 19.28 -2.83
N VAL A 84 -31.65 19.52 -2.58
CA VAL A 84 -30.73 20.26 -3.44
C VAL A 84 -29.44 19.45 -3.52
N VAL A 85 -28.99 19.15 -4.74
CA VAL A 85 -27.67 18.52 -4.96
C VAL A 85 -26.68 19.65 -5.22
N GLU A 86 -25.64 19.76 -4.41
CA GLU A 86 -24.52 20.64 -4.74
C GLU A 86 -23.83 20.10 -5.99
N GLU A 87 -23.87 20.88 -7.08
CA GLU A 87 -23.11 20.56 -8.28
C GLU A 87 -21.61 20.65 -7.99
N ILE A 88 -20.90 19.56 -8.27
CA ILE A 88 -19.44 19.49 -8.13
C ILE A 88 -18.84 19.60 -9.51
N SER A 89 -17.78 20.41 -9.64
CA SER A 89 -17.08 20.52 -10.90
C SER A 89 -16.42 19.18 -11.27
N ALA A 90 -16.28 18.92 -12.57
CA ALA A 90 -15.57 17.73 -13.05
C ALA A 90 -14.13 17.64 -12.48
N ALA A 91 -13.47 18.78 -12.28
CA ALA A 91 -12.13 18.84 -11.71
C ALA A 91 -12.09 18.38 -10.23
N GLU A 92 -13.06 18.80 -9.42
CA GLU A 92 -13.18 18.38 -8.03
C GLU A 92 -13.52 16.90 -7.92
N MET A 93 -14.46 16.41 -8.75
CA MET A 93 -14.80 14.99 -8.80
C MET A 93 -13.58 14.13 -9.16
N MET A 94 -12.80 14.54 -10.18
CA MET A 94 -11.57 13.83 -10.55
C MET A 94 -10.54 13.82 -9.42
N LYS A 95 -10.44 14.90 -8.64
CA LYS A 95 -9.57 14.96 -7.46
C LYS A 95 -10.02 13.99 -6.38
N ILE A 96 -11.32 13.93 -6.09
CA ILE A 96 -11.91 13.00 -5.12
C ILE A 96 -11.69 11.54 -5.58
N LEU A 97 -11.94 11.23 -6.85
CA LEU A 97 -11.70 9.91 -7.41
C LEU A 97 -10.22 9.51 -7.32
N LYS A 98 -9.29 10.42 -7.62
CA LYS A 98 -7.85 10.16 -7.48
C LYS A 98 -7.47 9.84 -6.03
N ILE A 99 -7.95 10.64 -5.07
CA ILE A 99 -7.68 10.47 -3.64
C ILE A 99 -8.24 9.14 -3.14
N SER A 100 -9.50 8.86 -3.49
CA SER A 100 -10.16 7.61 -3.13
C SER A 100 -9.47 6.38 -3.72
N HIS A 101 -8.98 6.46 -4.96
CA HIS A 101 -8.23 5.37 -5.60
C HIS A 101 -6.86 5.13 -4.91
N MET A 102 -6.17 6.20 -4.49
CA MET A 102 -4.94 6.07 -3.70
C MET A 102 -5.22 5.40 -2.35
N ALA A 103 -6.28 5.83 -1.65
CA ALA A 103 -6.73 5.21 -0.41
C ALA A 103 -7.09 3.73 -0.59
N ALA A 104 -7.91 3.45 -1.61
CA ALA A 104 -8.36 2.12 -2.02
C ALA A 104 -7.20 1.16 -2.26
N THR A 105 -6.09 1.64 -2.86
CA THR A 105 -4.90 0.81 -3.07
C THR A 105 -4.32 0.30 -1.74
N GLY A 106 -4.27 1.16 -0.72
CA GLY A 106 -3.84 0.77 0.63
C GLY A 106 -4.83 -0.17 1.31
N MET A 107 -6.12 0.09 1.17
CA MET A 107 -7.20 -0.71 1.76
C MET A 107 -7.28 -2.11 1.17
N VAL A 108 -7.19 -2.25 -0.16
CA VAL A 108 -7.18 -3.56 -0.84
C VAL A 108 -5.95 -4.37 -0.45
N ARG A 109 -4.79 -3.72 -0.32
CA ARG A 109 -3.57 -4.40 0.17
C ARG A 109 -3.77 -4.94 1.57
N ASP A 110 -4.36 -4.15 2.48
CA ASP A 110 -4.64 -4.59 3.84
C ASP A 110 -5.64 -5.77 3.84
N ARG A 111 -6.69 -5.71 3.01
CA ARG A 111 -7.68 -6.80 2.86
C ARG A 111 -7.11 -8.09 2.26
N LEU A 112 -6.14 -7.97 1.34
CA LEU A 112 -5.48 -9.11 0.71
C LEU A 112 -4.27 -9.64 1.48
N THR A 113 -4.01 -9.15 2.70
CA THR A 113 -2.80 -9.52 3.48
C THR A 113 -2.61 -11.03 3.59
N ASP A 114 -3.65 -11.76 3.98
CA ASP A 114 -3.53 -13.22 4.17
C ASP A 114 -3.46 -13.99 2.85
N PHE A 115 -4.13 -13.48 1.81
CA PHE A 115 -4.01 -14.00 0.45
C PHE A 115 -2.58 -13.87 -0.07
N ILE A 116 -1.98 -12.69 0.06
CA ILE A 116 -0.58 -12.40 -0.32
C ILE A 116 0.37 -13.31 0.45
N ARG A 117 0.24 -13.40 1.78
CA ARG A 117 1.06 -14.29 2.62
C ARG A 117 0.93 -15.76 2.21
N SER A 118 -0.26 -16.20 1.82
CA SER A 118 -0.48 -17.57 1.35
C SER A 118 0.21 -17.83 0.01
N ALA A 119 0.11 -16.90 -0.94
CA ALA A 119 0.79 -16.97 -2.24
C ALA A 119 2.31 -16.96 -2.08
N GLU A 120 2.87 -16.08 -1.24
CA GLU A 120 4.31 -16.03 -0.95
C GLU A 120 4.82 -17.34 -0.33
N ARG A 121 4.07 -17.94 0.60
CA ARG A 121 4.43 -19.24 1.17
C ARG A 121 4.43 -20.36 0.13
N ARG A 122 3.49 -20.35 -0.82
CA ARG A 122 3.46 -21.33 -1.93
C ARG A 122 4.64 -21.13 -2.86
N LEU A 123 4.91 -19.90 -3.30
CA LEU A 123 6.07 -19.55 -4.11
C LEU A 123 7.37 -20.04 -3.46
N ASN A 124 7.60 -19.71 -2.19
CA ASN A 124 8.82 -20.09 -1.48
C ASN A 124 8.99 -21.61 -1.39
N ARG A 125 7.90 -22.36 -1.17
CA ARG A 125 7.94 -23.83 -1.15
C ARG A 125 8.26 -24.42 -2.53
N ASP A 126 7.65 -23.90 -3.58
CA ASP A 126 7.86 -24.41 -4.94
C ASP A 126 9.26 -24.05 -5.45
N VAL A 127 9.74 -22.84 -5.18
CA VAL A 127 11.12 -22.44 -5.47
C VAL A 127 12.10 -23.36 -4.75
N LYS A 128 11.90 -23.63 -3.45
CA LYS A 128 12.74 -24.54 -2.68
C LYS A 128 12.80 -25.94 -3.31
N ARG A 129 11.65 -26.50 -3.72
CA ARG A 129 11.59 -27.81 -4.41
C ARG A 129 12.36 -27.82 -5.73
N VAL A 130 12.26 -26.75 -6.51
CA VAL A 130 13.03 -26.60 -7.76
C VAL A 130 14.53 -26.59 -7.48
N TYR A 131 14.99 -25.86 -6.47
CA TYR A 131 16.39 -25.87 -6.07
C TYR A 131 16.86 -27.28 -5.64
N GLU A 132 16.12 -27.95 -4.77
CA GLU A 132 16.46 -29.30 -4.29
C GLU A 132 16.54 -30.33 -5.43
N TYR A 133 15.61 -30.26 -6.39
CA TYR A 133 15.61 -31.12 -7.57
C TYR A 133 16.86 -30.93 -8.43
N TYR A 134 17.18 -29.68 -8.81
CA TYR A 134 18.32 -29.43 -9.69
C TYR A 134 19.68 -29.63 -9.00
N GLU A 135 19.78 -29.41 -7.69
CA GLU A 135 20.99 -29.79 -6.94
C GLU A 135 21.19 -31.30 -6.89
N THR A 136 20.12 -32.07 -6.70
CA THR A 136 20.19 -33.55 -6.77
C THR A 136 20.64 -34.00 -8.17
N LEU A 137 20.09 -33.40 -9.22
CA LEU A 137 20.46 -33.70 -10.61
C LEU A 137 21.95 -33.40 -10.90
N LYS A 138 22.48 -32.28 -10.40
CA LYS A 138 23.90 -31.95 -10.52
C LYS A 138 24.79 -32.96 -9.81
N GLU A 139 24.41 -33.36 -8.60
CA GLU A 139 25.16 -34.33 -7.81
C GLU A 139 25.19 -35.70 -8.49
N GLU A 140 24.08 -36.16 -9.07
CA GLU A 140 24.04 -37.38 -9.87
C GLU A 140 24.98 -37.33 -11.07
N ILE A 141 25.03 -36.19 -11.78
CA ILE A 141 25.93 -35.99 -12.92
C ILE A 141 27.40 -36.02 -12.47
N ARG A 142 27.74 -35.33 -11.37
CA ARG A 142 29.09 -35.34 -10.79
C ARG A 142 29.52 -36.74 -10.40
N ARG A 143 28.65 -37.50 -9.72
CA ARG A 143 28.93 -38.89 -9.33
C ARG A 143 29.14 -39.81 -10.52
N ARG A 144 28.33 -39.68 -11.57
CA ARG A 144 28.52 -40.45 -12.82
C ARG A 144 29.86 -40.14 -13.48
N PHE A 145 30.31 -38.89 -13.42
CA PHE A 145 31.60 -38.50 -13.97
C PHE A 145 32.78 -38.98 -13.12
N GLN A 146 32.71 -38.84 -11.80
CA GLN A 146 33.73 -39.37 -10.88
C GLN A 146 33.92 -40.90 -11.04
N LYS A 147 32.84 -41.65 -11.31
CA LYS A 147 32.91 -43.09 -11.60
C LYS A 147 33.58 -43.42 -12.93
N LYS A 148 33.58 -42.49 -13.89
CA LYS A 148 34.25 -42.65 -15.20
C LYS A 148 35.73 -42.29 -15.14
N MET A 149 36.16 -41.49 -14.16
CA MET A 149 37.57 -41.23 -13.92
C MET A 149 38.25 -42.48 -13.34
N PRO A 150 39.29 -43.03 -13.99
CA PRO A 150 39.97 -44.22 -13.50
C PRO A 150 40.70 -43.90 -12.19
N GLN A 151 40.33 -44.58 -11.10
CA GLN A 151 41.15 -44.63 -9.89
C GLN A 151 42.34 -45.54 -10.15
N GLY A 152 43.54 -44.96 -10.22
CA GLY A 152 44.80 -45.68 -10.17
C GLY A 152 45.43 -45.98 -11.53
N LYS A 153 46.24 -45.05 -12.02
CA LYS A 153 47.55 -45.38 -12.58
C LYS A 153 48.53 -44.30 -12.13
N GLU A 154 49.67 -44.78 -11.64
CA GLU A 154 50.77 -43.96 -11.11
C GLU A 154 51.21 -42.88 -12.09
N VAL A 155 51.62 -41.78 -11.47
CA VAL A 155 52.03 -40.51 -12.07
C VAL A 155 53.27 -40.70 -12.94
N SER A 156 53.14 -40.55 -14.26
CA SER A 156 54.28 -40.27 -15.14
C SER A 156 53.92 -39.69 -16.51
N SER A 157 52.82 -38.92 -16.66
CA SER A 157 52.55 -38.10 -17.86
C SER A 157 51.52 -37.00 -17.57
N PRO A 158 51.59 -35.82 -18.20
CA PRO A 158 50.62 -34.74 -17.98
C PRO A 158 49.22 -35.18 -18.49
N PRO A 159 48.14 -35.05 -17.70
CA PRO A 159 46.80 -35.46 -18.14
C PRO A 159 46.12 -34.27 -18.85
N GLU A 160 46.54 -33.88 -20.05
CA GLU A 160 46.33 -32.48 -20.45
C GLU A 160 45.17 -32.17 -21.43
N SER A 161 44.71 -33.08 -22.29
CA SER A 161 43.63 -32.78 -23.27
C SER A 161 42.30 -33.46 -22.96
N ALA A 162 42.24 -34.80 -22.97
CA ALA A 162 40.99 -35.54 -22.81
C ALA A 162 40.31 -35.30 -21.44
N ASN A 163 41.10 -35.19 -20.37
CA ASN A 163 40.60 -34.92 -19.02
C ASN A 163 40.09 -33.46 -18.88
N ARG A 164 40.66 -32.56 -19.69
CA ARG A 164 40.29 -31.14 -19.73
C ARG A 164 39.01 -30.92 -20.54
N GLU A 165 38.87 -31.59 -21.69
CA GLU A 165 37.65 -31.62 -22.49
C GLU A 165 36.47 -32.23 -21.70
N GLU A 166 36.70 -33.31 -20.97
CA GLU A 166 35.69 -33.94 -20.12
C GLU A 166 35.26 -33.03 -18.94
N MET A 167 36.22 -32.34 -18.29
CA MET A 167 35.90 -31.34 -17.25
C MET A 167 35.16 -30.11 -17.81
N GLU A 168 35.50 -29.67 -19.01
CA GLU A 168 34.82 -28.57 -19.68
C GLU A 168 33.39 -28.97 -20.07
N ALA A 169 33.20 -30.18 -20.62
CA ALA A 169 31.88 -30.73 -20.90
C ALA A 169 30.99 -30.84 -19.64
N LEU A 170 31.57 -31.19 -18.49
CA LEU A 170 30.86 -31.14 -17.21
C LEU A 170 30.45 -29.74 -16.81
N ARG A 171 31.33 -28.74 -16.96
CA ARG A 171 31.03 -27.35 -16.62
C ARG A 171 29.90 -26.83 -17.49
N THR A 172 29.99 -27.01 -18.81
CA THR A 172 28.94 -26.62 -19.75
C THR A 172 27.60 -27.28 -19.40
N ARG A 173 27.62 -28.56 -18.99
CA ARG A 173 26.39 -29.26 -18.56
C ARG A 173 25.83 -28.71 -17.25
N GLN A 174 26.68 -28.36 -16.28
CA GLN A 174 26.25 -27.74 -15.03
C GLN A 174 25.68 -26.33 -15.25
N GLU A 175 26.29 -25.55 -16.15
CA GLU A 175 25.83 -24.22 -16.54
C GLU A 175 24.47 -24.28 -17.23
N ALA A 176 24.26 -25.24 -18.14
CA ALA A 176 22.96 -25.47 -18.77
C ALA A 176 21.86 -25.78 -17.73
N ILE A 177 22.19 -26.61 -16.74
CA ILE A 177 21.28 -26.93 -15.62
C ILE A 177 20.98 -25.70 -14.77
N ASP A 178 21.98 -24.87 -14.49
CA ASP A 178 21.80 -23.61 -13.77
C ASP A 178 20.88 -22.63 -14.51
N ALA A 179 21.05 -22.51 -15.82
CA ALA A 179 20.21 -21.70 -16.67
C ALA A 179 18.74 -22.20 -16.67
N GLU A 180 18.54 -23.51 -16.78
CA GLU A 180 17.20 -24.12 -16.73
C GLU A 180 16.53 -23.92 -15.37
N ARG A 181 17.28 -24.13 -14.27
CA ARG A 181 16.80 -23.85 -12.91
C ARG A 181 16.38 -22.40 -12.77
N GLN A 182 17.22 -21.46 -13.22
CA GLN A 182 16.93 -20.03 -13.13
C GLN A 182 15.68 -19.68 -13.93
N TRP A 183 15.54 -20.21 -15.14
CA TRP A 183 14.34 -20.04 -15.95
C TRP A 183 13.10 -20.57 -15.22
N LYS A 184 13.19 -21.75 -14.59
CA LYS A 184 12.07 -22.33 -13.84
C LYS A 184 11.69 -21.53 -12.60
N VAL A 185 12.67 -20.93 -11.92
CA VAL A 185 12.40 -19.99 -10.82
C VAL A 185 11.67 -18.74 -11.33
N GLN A 186 12.08 -18.17 -12.46
CA GLN A 186 11.39 -17.02 -13.05
C GLN A 186 9.96 -17.36 -13.48
N ASP A 187 9.73 -18.54 -14.05
CA ASP A 187 8.40 -19.06 -14.38
C ASP A 187 7.50 -19.15 -13.14
N LEU A 188 8.03 -19.64 -12.01
CA LEU A 188 7.31 -19.63 -10.73
C LEU A 188 7.01 -18.22 -10.22
N ILE A 189 7.98 -17.30 -10.28
CA ILE A 189 7.77 -15.90 -9.87
C ILE A 189 6.67 -15.26 -10.74
N ALA A 190 6.69 -15.48 -12.05
CA ALA A 190 5.67 -14.97 -12.96
C ALA A 190 4.28 -15.58 -12.68
N LYS A 191 4.22 -16.89 -12.40
CA LYS A 191 2.98 -17.59 -12.03
C LYS A 191 2.34 -17.02 -10.76
N TYR A 192 3.14 -16.74 -9.74
CA TYR A 192 2.66 -16.20 -8.46
C TYR A 192 2.61 -14.66 -8.44
N ALA A 193 2.95 -13.98 -9.54
CA ALA A 193 2.92 -12.53 -9.62
C ALA A 193 1.48 -12.01 -9.50
N LEU A 194 1.20 -11.32 -8.41
CA LEU A 194 -0.14 -10.80 -8.13
C LEU A 194 -0.42 -9.52 -8.92
N ARG A 195 -1.45 -9.53 -9.74
CA ARG A 195 -2.00 -8.35 -10.43
C ARG A 195 -3.30 -7.94 -9.76
N ILE A 196 -3.36 -6.72 -9.25
CA ILE A 196 -4.55 -6.16 -8.61
C ILE A 196 -5.12 -5.07 -9.52
N LYS A 197 -6.36 -5.25 -9.94
CA LYS A 197 -7.16 -4.23 -10.60
C LYS A 197 -8.18 -3.67 -9.62
N ILE A 198 -8.35 -2.36 -9.59
CA ILE A 198 -9.32 -1.67 -8.75
C ILE A 198 -10.11 -0.73 -9.67
N ASP A 199 -11.42 -0.94 -9.76
CA ASP A 199 -12.30 -0.16 -10.63
C ASP A 199 -13.38 0.54 -9.79
N PRO A 200 -13.58 1.86 -9.92
CA PRO A 200 -14.69 2.55 -9.30
C PRO A 200 -16.00 2.13 -9.98
N LEU A 201 -17.02 1.81 -9.20
CA LEU A 201 -18.32 1.37 -9.69
C LEU A 201 -19.37 2.48 -9.64
N CYS A 202 -19.50 3.13 -8.49
CA CYS A 202 -20.46 4.21 -8.30
C CYS A 202 -20.01 5.15 -7.18
N VAL A 203 -20.59 6.36 -7.20
CA VAL A 203 -20.35 7.42 -6.22
C VAL A 203 -21.69 7.83 -5.65
N ILE A 204 -21.79 7.91 -4.32
CA ILE A 204 -22.94 8.45 -3.60
C ILE A 204 -22.46 9.68 -2.84
N GLN A 205 -23.09 10.82 -3.10
CA GLN A 205 -22.90 12.04 -2.32
C GLN A 205 -23.88 12.06 -1.14
N ILE A 206 -23.36 12.28 0.05
CA ILE A 206 -24.13 12.30 1.30
C ILE A 206 -23.93 13.67 1.95
N GLN A 207 -24.96 14.49 1.95
CA GLN A 207 -24.95 15.78 2.64
C GLN A 207 -25.44 15.64 4.08
N THR A 208 -24.73 16.23 5.01
CA THR A 208 -25.08 16.18 6.43
C THR A 208 -24.47 17.34 7.21
N ALA A 209 -25.19 17.81 8.22
CA ALA A 209 -24.70 18.81 9.16
C ALA A 209 -23.71 18.16 10.13
N VAL A 210 -22.52 18.75 10.26
CA VAL A 210 -21.46 18.23 11.12
C VAL A 210 -20.78 19.36 11.90
N PRO A 211 -20.32 19.08 13.13
CA PRO A 211 -19.33 19.91 13.80
C PRO A 211 -17.99 19.90 13.04
N VAL A 212 -17.50 21.10 12.71
CA VAL A 212 -16.21 21.37 12.09
C VAL A 212 -15.32 22.10 13.08
N PHE A 213 -14.18 21.50 13.40
CA PHE A 213 -13.15 22.00 14.29
C PHE A 213 -12.05 22.66 13.45
N PHE A 214 -11.95 23.97 13.53
CA PHE A 214 -10.90 24.73 12.88
C PHE A 214 -9.67 24.72 13.78
N ILE A 215 -8.59 24.10 13.30
CA ILE A 215 -7.35 23.97 14.04
C ILE A 215 -6.19 24.64 13.30
N THR A 216 -5.17 25.05 14.04
CA THR A 216 -3.89 25.48 13.49
C THR A 216 -2.83 24.45 13.87
N ILE A 217 -2.30 23.72 12.89
CA ILE A 217 -1.17 22.80 13.10
C ILE A 217 0.11 23.64 13.17
N LYS A 218 0.92 23.42 14.21
CA LYS A 218 2.17 24.13 14.47
C LYS A 218 3.36 23.17 14.55
N ARG A 219 4.42 23.49 13.81
CA ARG A 219 5.71 22.80 13.90
C ARG A 219 6.84 23.80 13.73
N ARG A 220 7.71 23.90 14.74
CA ARG A 220 8.80 24.89 14.82
C ARG A 220 8.24 26.31 14.62
N LEU A 221 8.76 27.07 13.66
CA LEU A 221 8.34 28.44 13.34
C LEU A 221 7.22 28.49 12.28
N SER A 222 6.73 27.33 11.84
CA SER A 222 5.72 27.25 10.78
C SER A 222 4.37 26.81 11.34
N SER A 223 3.30 27.34 10.76
CA SER A 223 1.92 26.96 11.07
C SER A 223 1.04 26.88 9.84
N ARG A 224 0.03 26.01 9.87
CA ARG A 224 -0.95 25.83 8.80
C ARG A 224 -2.36 25.65 9.39
N PRO A 225 -3.37 26.42 8.91
CA PRO A 225 -4.76 26.15 9.25
C PRO A 225 -5.21 24.82 8.63
N PHE A 226 -6.03 24.08 9.37
CA PHE A 226 -6.59 22.81 8.95
C PHE A 226 -7.98 22.61 9.57
N THR A 227 -8.83 21.80 8.96
CA THR A 227 -10.18 21.50 9.44
C THR A 227 -10.31 20.03 9.77
N VAL A 228 -10.89 19.77 10.93
CA VAL A 228 -11.22 18.43 11.38
C VAL A 228 -12.74 18.36 11.54
N THR A 229 -13.32 17.23 11.23
CA THR A 229 -14.77 17.04 11.16
C THR A 229 -15.16 15.87 12.03
N TYR A 230 -16.30 15.99 12.71
CA TYR A 230 -16.94 14.81 13.28
C TYR A 230 -17.74 14.11 12.18
N ASN A 231 -17.43 12.84 11.93
CA ASN A 231 -18.08 12.04 10.92
C ASN A 231 -19.31 11.34 11.52
N PRO A 232 -20.54 11.73 11.14
CA PRO A 232 -21.76 11.15 11.70
C PRO A 232 -22.00 9.73 11.19
N LEU A 233 -21.46 9.37 10.01
CA LEU A 233 -21.59 8.04 9.41
C LEU A 233 -20.73 7.03 10.17
N LEU A 234 -19.52 7.44 10.59
CA LEU A 234 -18.59 6.61 11.35
C LEU A 234 -18.68 6.82 12.87
N LYS A 235 -19.48 7.80 13.32
CA LYS A 235 -19.64 8.22 14.73
C LYS A 235 -18.30 8.49 15.44
N ARG A 236 -17.36 9.11 14.73
CA ARG A 236 -16.02 9.45 15.23
C ARG A 236 -15.47 10.68 14.52
N VAL A 237 -14.42 11.26 15.07
CA VAL A 237 -13.66 12.31 14.36
C VAL A 237 -12.98 11.70 13.14
N ASP A 238 -13.06 12.41 12.00
CA ASP A 238 -12.34 12.04 10.79
C ASP A 238 -10.83 12.00 11.05
N ALA A 239 -10.17 10.98 10.52
CA ALA A 239 -8.73 10.87 10.58
C ALA A 239 -8.09 12.01 9.76
N LEU A 240 -6.94 12.53 10.18
CA LEU A 240 -6.20 13.42 9.29
C LEU A 240 -5.79 12.66 8.02
N PRO A 241 -5.83 13.30 6.83
CA PRO A 241 -5.34 12.68 5.62
C PRO A 241 -3.83 12.45 5.74
N CYS A 242 -3.36 11.26 5.38
CA CYS A 242 -1.98 11.15 4.94
C CYS A 242 -1.91 11.72 3.52
N GLU A 243 -1.24 12.85 3.33
CA GLU A 243 -1.13 13.50 2.01
C GLU A 243 -0.26 12.70 1.01
N SER A 244 0.29 11.56 1.43
CA SER A 244 1.02 10.62 0.57
C SER A 244 0.18 9.42 0.14
N CYS A 245 -0.56 8.77 1.04
CA CYS A 245 -1.29 7.54 0.71
C CYS A 245 -2.81 7.64 0.83
N PHE A 246 -3.33 8.65 1.52
CA PHE A 246 -4.76 8.77 1.86
C PHE A 246 -5.34 7.49 2.49
N HIS A 247 -4.52 6.68 3.18
CA HIS A 247 -4.97 5.55 4.01
C HIS A 247 -4.11 5.56 5.29
N PRO A 248 -4.39 6.50 6.21
CA PRO A 248 -3.52 6.75 7.35
C PRO A 248 -3.48 5.54 8.29
N SER A 249 -2.31 5.32 8.89
CA SER A 249 -2.09 4.24 9.85
C SER A 249 -1.16 4.73 10.96
N GLY A 250 -1.63 4.62 12.20
CA GLY A 250 -0.92 5.08 13.39
C GLY A 250 -0.84 6.60 13.52
N ALA A 251 0.20 7.07 14.19
CA ALA A 251 0.43 8.50 14.41
C ALA A 251 0.91 9.25 13.15
N TYR A 252 0.76 10.57 13.18
CA TYR A 252 1.13 11.46 12.10
C TYR A 252 2.41 12.21 12.40
N THR A 253 3.22 12.41 11.36
CA THR A 253 4.39 13.27 11.37
C THR A 253 4.18 14.36 10.34
N ILE A 254 4.39 15.59 10.75
CA ILE A 254 4.27 16.78 9.90
C ILE A 254 5.64 17.04 9.26
N CYS A 255 5.75 17.45 7.99
CA CYS A 255 7.04 17.80 7.37
C CYS A 255 7.51 19.23 7.70
N ASP A 256 8.81 19.52 7.57
CA ASP A 256 9.36 20.83 7.97
C ASP A 256 9.12 21.89 6.90
N ASP A 257 9.23 21.48 5.62
CA ASP A 257 9.20 22.40 4.48
C ASP A 257 7.80 23.01 4.24
N LYS A 258 6.77 22.16 4.22
CA LYS A 258 5.41 22.52 3.77
C LYS A 258 4.31 22.07 4.73
N LEU A 259 4.68 21.57 5.92
CA LEU A 259 3.76 21.03 6.90
C LEU A 259 2.82 19.93 6.34
N HIS A 260 3.34 19.07 5.46
CA HIS A 260 2.57 17.94 4.95
C HIS A 260 2.29 16.94 6.07
N ILE A 261 1.07 16.42 6.12
CA ILE A 261 0.65 15.42 7.10
C ILE A 261 0.95 14.02 6.54
N VAL A 262 1.82 13.26 7.22
CA VAL A 262 2.27 11.94 6.75
C VAL A 262 2.08 10.91 7.86
N CYS A 263 1.44 9.78 7.55
CA CYS A 263 1.27 8.69 8.52
C CYS A 263 2.55 7.89 8.73
N ASN A 264 2.64 7.15 9.84
CA ASN A 264 3.80 6.35 10.20
C ASN A 264 4.24 5.36 9.10
N ARG A 265 3.27 4.74 8.40
CA ARG A 265 3.53 3.80 7.30
C ARG A 265 4.32 4.45 6.15
N CYS A 266 3.94 5.67 5.76
CA CYS A 266 4.60 6.39 4.65
C CYS A 266 5.97 6.95 5.02
N ILE A 267 6.25 7.13 6.31
CA ILE A 267 7.55 7.54 6.82
C ILE A 267 8.55 6.39 6.70
N GLY A 268 8.20 5.23 7.25
CA GLY A 268 9.11 4.07 7.32
C GLY A 268 9.55 3.58 5.95
N ALA A 269 8.70 3.72 4.92
CA ALA A 269 9.04 3.36 3.55
C ALA A 269 10.12 4.26 2.91
N ASN A 270 10.33 5.48 3.42
CA ASN A 270 11.22 6.49 2.82
C ASN A 270 12.39 6.89 3.72
N SER A 271 12.59 6.23 4.86
CA SER A 271 13.70 6.52 5.77
C SER A 271 14.91 5.64 5.48
N THR A 272 15.78 6.07 4.57
CA THR A 272 17.17 5.59 4.51
C THR A 272 18.02 6.51 5.38
N SER A 273 18.38 6.05 6.58
CA SER A 273 19.10 6.81 7.64
C SER A 273 18.26 7.86 8.39
N ARG A 274 18.73 8.28 9.58
CA ARG A 274 18.02 8.99 10.69
C ARG A 274 17.28 10.31 10.38
N LYS A 275 17.08 10.68 9.11
CA LYS A 275 16.36 11.90 8.72
C LYS A 275 15.07 11.53 7.99
N PHE A 276 13.95 11.99 8.54
CA PHE A 276 12.64 11.92 7.89
C PHE A 276 12.70 12.66 6.54
N LEU A 277 12.52 11.91 5.44
CA LEU A 277 12.31 12.48 4.12
C LEU A 277 10.82 12.46 3.79
N CYS A 278 10.23 13.64 3.55
CA CYS A 278 8.82 13.73 3.24
C CYS A 278 8.55 13.19 1.82
N PRO A 279 7.73 12.11 1.67
CA PRO A 279 7.42 11.55 0.35
C PRO A 279 6.73 12.55 -0.58
N VAL A 280 5.90 13.43 -0.01
CA VAL A 280 5.16 14.46 -0.76
C VAL A 280 6.09 15.56 -1.26
N CYS A 281 7.11 15.95 -0.48
CA CYS A 281 8.12 16.90 -0.95
C CYS A 281 9.00 16.27 -2.04
N GLY A 282 9.42 15.01 -1.87
CA GLY A 282 10.27 14.30 -2.83
C GLY A 282 9.62 14.12 -4.19
N ALA A 283 8.35 13.68 -4.23
CA ALA A 283 7.59 13.52 -5.48
C ALA A 283 7.47 14.83 -6.28
N ASN A 284 7.35 15.97 -5.58
CA ASN A 284 7.27 17.29 -6.21
C ASN A 284 8.62 17.82 -6.74
N ARG A 285 9.77 17.29 -6.29
CA ARG A 285 11.08 17.68 -6.82
C ARG A 285 11.34 17.01 -8.17
N GLY A 286 11.04 15.71 -8.31
CA GLY A 286 11.20 14.98 -9.57
C GLY A 286 10.28 15.44 -10.71
N ALA A 287 9.22 16.21 -10.42
CA ALA A 287 8.34 16.82 -11.42
C ALA A 287 8.86 18.18 -11.94
N LYS A 288 9.77 18.85 -11.21
CA LYS A 288 10.37 20.13 -11.64
C LYS A 288 11.59 19.95 -12.55
N ASP A 289 12.26 18.80 -12.49
CA ASP A 289 13.43 18.49 -13.32
C ASP A 289 13.06 17.88 -14.69
N LYS A 290 11.79 17.99 -15.12
CA LYS A 290 11.27 17.48 -16.41
C LYS A 290 10.51 18.54 -17.22
N VAL A 291 10.88 19.81 -17.09
CA VAL A 291 10.41 20.91 -17.95
C VAL A 291 11.61 21.58 -18.59
#